data_AF-A0A7W8SS02-F1
#
_entry.id   AF-A0A7W8SS02-F1
#
_cell.length_a   1.000
_cell.length_b   1.000
_cell.length_c   1.000
_cell.angle_alpha   90.00
_cell.angle_beta   90.00
_cell.angle_gamma   90.00
#
_symmetry.space_group_name_H-M   'P 1'
#
loop_
_entity.id
_entity.type
_entity.pdbx_description
1 polymer ?
#
loop_
_entity_poly.entity_id
_entity_poly.type
_entity_poly.pdbx_seq_one_letter_code
_entity_poly.pdbx_strand_id
1 'polypeptide(L)'
;MTSNAEYFARYEAVAALSCRMLIAARRALWNDLAHLQEEYRQLVEALREADVGVKLDEAERLRKYALIRQILADDAAIRDLANPCMAHLSALFAGRSTRVLKELYGAR
;
A
#
# COMPACT_ATOMS: atom_id res chain seq x y z
N MET A 1 9.45 -25.70 -9.31
CA MET A 1 8.04 -25.29 -9.49
C MET A 1 7.49 -24.96 -8.12
N THR A 2 7.16 -23.70 -7.88
CA THR A 2 6.47 -23.25 -6.66
C THR A 2 5.07 -23.85 -6.65
N SER A 3 4.64 -24.45 -5.53
CA SER A 3 3.26 -24.93 -5.44
C SER A 3 2.28 -23.76 -5.32
N ASN A 4 1.03 -23.91 -5.78
CA ASN A 4 0.01 -22.86 -5.63
C ASN A 4 -0.19 -22.47 -4.15
N ALA A 5 -0.07 -23.42 -3.22
CA ALA A 5 -0.14 -23.13 -1.78
C ALA A 5 1.00 -22.22 -1.30
N GLU A 6 2.23 -22.52 -1.72
CA GLU A 6 3.42 -21.72 -1.38
C GLU A 6 3.40 -20.35 -2.08
N TYR A 7 2.77 -20.27 -3.25
CA TYR A 7 2.51 -19.03 -3.96
C TYR A 7 1.52 -18.13 -3.20
N PHE A 8 0.39 -18.69 -2.75
CA PHE A 8 -0.59 -17.93 -1.97
C PHE A 8 -0.04 -17.52 -0.60
N ALA A 9 0.75 -18.37 0.06
CA ALA A 9 1.38 -18.03 1.33
C ALA A 9 2.25 -16.76 1.22
N ARG A 10 2.91 -16.54 0.07
CA ARG A 10 3.68 -15.30 -0.18
C ARG A 10 2.77 -14.08 -0.34
N TYR A 11 1.68 -14.18 -1.12
CA TYR A 11 0.70 -13.08 -1.22
C TYR A 11 0.08 -12.74 0.14
N GLU A 12 -0.24 -13.75 0.93
CA GLU A 12 -0.81 -13.58 2.27
C GLU A 12 0.18 -12.93 3.24
N ALA A 13 1.47 -13.28 3.15
CA ALA A 13 2.51 -12.63 3.93
C ALA A 13 2.63 -11.13 3.58
N VAL A 14 2.58 -10.78 2.30
CA VAL A 14 2.59 -9.37 1.86
C VAL A 14 1.34 -8.63 2.35
N ALA A 15 0.15 -9.23 2.25
CA ALA A 15 -1.10 -8.64 2.72
C ALA A 15 -1.15 -8.48 4.26
N ALA A 16 -0.59 -9.42 5.01
CA ALA A 16 -0.47 -9.31 6.46
C ALA A 16 0.49 -8.18 6.84
N LEU A 17 1.59 -8.02 6.10
CA LEU A 17 2.56 -6.97 6.36
C LEU A 17 2.04 -5.58 5.96
N SER A 18 1.33 -5.43 4.84
CA SER A 18 0.67 -4.17 4.46
C SER A 18 -0.32 -3.70 5.54
N CYS A 19 -1.06 -4.63 6.13
CA CYS A 19 -1.96 -4.32 7.25
C CYS A 19 -1.18 -3.84 8.50
N ARG A 20 -0.06 -4.49 8.84
CA ARG A 20 0.82 -4.03 9.94
C ARG A 20 1.40 -2.64 9.68
N MET A 21 1.82 -2.37 8.44
CA MET A 21 2.30 -1.06 8.01
C MET A 21 1.19 0.00 8.15
N LEU A 22 -0.03 -0.29 7.74
CA LEU A 22 -1.17 0.61 7.91
C LEU A 22 -1.48 0.90 9.38
N ILE A 23 -1.39 -0.11 10.25
CA ILE A 23 -1.55 0.08 11.71
C ILE A 23 -0.46 1.00 12.27
N ALA A 24 0.80 0.81 11.86
CA ALA A 24 1.91 1.68 12.26
C ALA A 24 1.70 3.12 11.78
N ALA A 25 1.31 3.32 10.52
CA ALA A 25 1.00 4.63 9.95
C ALA A 25 -0.15 5.34 10.68
N ARG A 26 -1.24 4.62 10.99
CA ARG A 26 -2.38 5.15 11.76
C ARG A 26 -1.99 5.60 13.18
N ARG A 27 -0.96 4.97 13.76
CA ARG A 27 -0.41 5.30 15.08
C ARG A 27 0.76 6.30 15.01
N ALA A 28 1.07 6.83 13.82
CA ALA A 28 2.21 7.70 13.57
C ALA A 28 3.58 7.11 14.00
N LEU A 29 3.72 5.77 13.98
CA LEU A 29 4.96 5.05 14.30
C LEU A 29 5.85 5.00 13.07
N TRP A 30 6.37 6.14 12.64
CA TRP A 30 7.07 6.28 11.34
C TRP A 30 8.39 5.52 11.27
N ASN A 31 9.12 5.41 12.38
CA ASN A 31 10.34 4.61 12.45
C ASN A 31 10.03 3.12 12.26
N ASP A 32 9.01 2.61 12.95
CA ASP A 32 8.55 1.23 12.80
C ASP A 32 8.04 0.97 11.38
N LEU A 33 7.31 1.93 10.79
CA LEU A 33 6.86 1.84 9.40
C LEU A 33 8.05 1.73 8.43
N ALA A 34 9.13 2.48 8.65
CA ALA A 34 10.33 2.40 7.81
C ALA A 34 11.00 1.02 7.88
N HIS A 35 11.06 0.41 9.07
CA HIS A 35 11.56 -0.96 9.25
C HIS A 35 10.67 -1.99 8.55
N LEU A 36 9.35 -1.90 8.74
CA LEU A 36 8.37 -2.78 8.08
C LEU A 36 8.41 -2.64 6.55
N GLN A 37 8.71 -1.45 6.04
CA GLN A 37 8.79 -1.22 4.61
C GLN A 37 9.99 -1.93 3.95
N GLU A 38 11.09 -2.15 4.68
CA GLU A 38 12.21 -2.94 4.19
C GLU A 38 11.83 -4.43 4.09
N GLU A 39 11.17 -4.97 5.12
CA GLU A 39 10.60 -6.34 5.06
C GLU A 39 9.61 -6.48 3.89
N TYR A 40 8.80 -5.45 3.64
CA TYR A 40 7.82 -5.45 2.55
C TYR A 40 8.48 -5.54 1.18
N ARG A 41 9.55 -4.78 0.94
CA ARG A 41 10.32 -4.87 -0.32
C ARG A 41 10.86 -6.28 -0.55
N GLN A 42 11.41 -6.90 0.48
CA GLN A 42 11.97 -8.26 0.38
C GLN A 42 10.89 -9.29 0.04
N LEU A 43 9.72 -9.20 0.68
CA LEU A 43 8.60 -10.09 0.38
C LEU A 43 8.04 -9.88 -1.04
N VAL A 44 7.95 -8.64 -1.50
CA VAL A 44 7.49 -8.32 -2.86
C VAL A 44 8.47 -8.83 -3.92
N GLU A 45 9.78 -8.68 -3.72
CA GLU A 45 10.77 -9.25 -4.65
C GLU A 45 10.72 -10.78 -4.67
N ALA A 46 10.61 -11.44 -3.51
CA ALA A 46 10.43 -12.89 -3.43
C ALA A 46 9.12 -13.36 -4.10
N LEU A 47 8.08 -12.53 -4.08
CA LEU A 47 6.80 -12.80 -4.75
C LEU A 47 6.94 -12.74 -6.28
N ARG A 48 7.69 -11.77 -6.80
CA ARG A 48 7.94 -11.61 -8.24
C ARG A 48 8.70 -12.80 -8.83
N GLU A 49 9.72 -13.26 -8.12
CA GLU A 49 10.48 -14.48 -8.48
C GLU A 49 9.59 -15.73 -8.50
N ALA A 50 8.63 -15.82 -7.57
CA ALA A 50 7.74 -16.96 -7.41
C ALA A 50 6.59 -17.03 -8.43
N ASP A 51 6.31 -15.95 -9.19
CA ASP A 51 5.21 -15.89 -10.16
C ASP A 51 5.51 -16.70 -11.45
N VAL A 52 6.76 -17.11 -11.66
CA VAL A 52 7.18 -17.85 -12.87
C VAL A 52 6.66 -19.29 -12.84
N GLY A 53 5.76 -19.61 -13.78
CA GLY A 53 5.29 -20.98 -14.03
C GLY A 53 4.11 -21.44 -13.18
N VAL A 54 3.47 -20.54 -12.41
CA VAL A 54 2.27 -20.83 -11.63
C VAL A 54 1.04 -20.89 -12.54
N LYS A 55 0.25 -21.95 -12.42
CA LYS A 55 -1.02 -22.11 -13.14
C LYS A 55 -2.16 -22.03 -12.14
N LEU A 56 -2.94 -20.97 -12.24
CA LEU A 56 -4.10 -20.73 -11.39
C LEU A 56 -5.39 -21.06 -12.12
N ASP A 57 -6.29 -21.75 -11.41
CA ASP A 57 -7.69 -21.87 -11.79
C ASP A 57 -8.45 -20.54 -11.56
N GLU A 58 -9.74 -20.52 -11.90
CA GLU A 58 -10.54 -19.30 -11.79
C GLU A 58 -10.75 -18.84 -10.33
N ALA A 59 -10.97 -19.78 -9.40
CA ALA A 59 -11.15 -19.46 -7.99
C ALA A 59 -9.85 -18.90 -7.37
N GLU A 60 -8.72 -19.48 -7.76
CA GLU A 60 -7.38 -19.04 -7.37
C GLU A 60 -7.05 -17.65 -7.94
N ARG A 61 -7.43 -17.34 -9.18
CA ARG A 61 -7.29 -15.98 -9.73
C ARG A 61 -8.10 -14.97 -8.95
N LEU A 62 -9.35 -15.28 -8.62
CA LEU A 62 -10.19 -14.42 -7.79
C LEU A 62 -9.56 -14.18 -6.41
N ARG A 63 -9.00 -15.23 -5.78
CA ARG A 63 -8.25 -15.11 -4.52
C ARG A 63 -7.02 -14.21 -4.67
N LYS A 64 -6.22 -14.37 -5.73
CA LYS A 64 -5.07 -13.51 -6.04
C LYS A 64 -5.51 -12.05 -6.16
N TYR A 65 -6.58 -11.78 -6.91
CA TYR A 65 -7.11 -10.41 -7.07
C TYR A 65 -7.57 -9.81 -5.75
N ALA A 66 -8.22 -10.59 -4.88
CA ALA A 66 -8.64 -10.11 -3.56
C ALA A 66 -7.43 -9.67 -2.71
N LEU A 67 -6.36 -10.48 -2.68
CA LEU A 67 -5.12 -10.15 -1.95
C LEU A 67 -4.45 -8.90 -2.51
N ILE A 68 -4.32 -8.79 -3.83
CA ILE A 68 -3.75 -7.60 -4.49
C ILE A 68 -4.56 -6.35 -4.15
N ARG A 69 -5.89 -6.43 -4.21
CA ARG A 69 -6.76 -5.29 -3.89
C ARG A 69 -6.60 -4.84 -2.44
N GLN A 70 -6.46 -5.78 -1.50
CA GLN A 70 -6.20 -5.44 -0.10
C GLN A 70 -4.86 -4.71 0.06
N ILE A 71 -3.78 -5.27 -0.49
CA ILE A 71 -2.43 -4.67 -0.43
C ILE A 71 -2.44 -3.23 -0.98
N LEU A 72 -3.03 -3.04 -2.16
CA LEU A 72 -3.10 -1.72 -2.79
C LEU A 72 -3.95 -0.72 -1.99
N ALA A 73 -5.02 -1.18 -1.33
CA ALA A 73 -5.85 -0.34 -0.49
C ALA A 73 -5.11 0.10 0.78
N ASP A 74 -4.37 -0.81 1.41
CA ASP A 74 -3.51 -0.50 2.57
C ASP A 74 -2.41 0.51 2.17
N ASP A 75 -1.72 0.28 1.06
CA ASP A 75 -0.66 1.16 0.55
C ASP A 75 -1.18 2.57 0.20
N ALA A 76 -2.40 2.66 -0.37
CA ALA A 76 -3.05 3.94 -0.63
C ALA A 76 -3.35 4.69 0.68
N ALA A 77 -3.93 3.99 1.67
CA ALA A 77 -4.24 4.59 2.97
C ALA A 77 -2.97 5.03 3.73
N ILE A 78 -1.87 4.27 3.65
CA ILE A 78 -0.57 4.68 4.21
C ILE A 78 -0.08 5.97 3.55
N ARG A 79 -0.18 6.07 2.22
CA ARG A 79 0.24 7.27 1.47
C ARG A 79 -0.56 8.51 1.87
N ASP A 80 -1.87 8.35 2.06
CA ASP A 80 -2.76 9.43 2.49
C ASP A 80 -2.40 9.93 3.90
N LEU A 81 -1.98 9.02 4.79
CA LEU A 81 -1.51 9.35 6.14
C LEU A 81 -0.12 10.00 6.13
N ALA A 82 0.78 9.55 5.26
CA ALA A 82 2.17 10.00 5.20
C ALA A 82 2.34 11.33 4.45
N ASN A 83 1.42 11.70 3.55
CA ASN A 83 1.44 12.96 2.81
C ASN A 83 0.29 13.89 3.24
N PRO A 84 0.36 14.50 4.43
CA PRO A 84 -0.71 15.34 4.94
C PRO A 84 -0.80 16.71 4.24
N CYS A 85 0.13 17.11 3.36
CA CYS A 85 0.18 18.47 2.82
C CYS A 85 -1.16 18.91 2.22
N MET A 86 -1.88 18.04 1.50
CA MET A 86 -3.20 18.43 0.97
C MET A 86 -4.30 18.46 2.03
N ALA A 87 -4.33 17.52 2.98
CA ALA A 87 -5.37 17.47 4.01
C ALA A 87 -5.19 18.58 5.07
N HIS A 88 -3.94 18.81 5.50
CA HIS A 88 -3.57 19.84 6.46
C HIS A 88 -3.75 21.25 5.86
N LEU A 89 -3.33 21.48 4.60
CA LEU A 89 -3.63 22.73 3.91
C LEU A 89 -5.14 22.87 3.70
N SER A 90 -5.86 21.83 3.26
CA SER A 90 -7.33 21.91 3.09
C SER A 90 -8.05 22.21 4.41
N ALA A 91 -7.56 21.71 5.55
CA ALA A 91 -8.10 22.01 6.87
C ALA A 91 -7.75 23.44 7.34
N LEU A 92 -6.52 23.91 7.08
CA LEU A 92 -6.09 25.30 7.35
C LEU A 92 -6.82 26.33 6.48
N PHE A 93 -7.18 25.94 5.25
CA PHE A 93 -7.89 26.75 4.27
C PHE A 93 -9.38 26.43 4.16
N ALA A 94 -9.94 25.56 5.02
CA ALA A 94 -11.38 25.28 5.07
C ALA A 94 -12.22 26.54 5.39
N GLY A 95 -11.57 27.66 5.77
CA GLY A 95 -12.17 29.00 5.88
C GLY A 95 -11.75 30.03 4.82
N ARG A 96 -10.88 29.71 3.85
CA ARG A 96 -10.49 30.62 2.75
C ARG A 96 -10.45 29.90 1.41
N SER A 97 -11.19 30.45 0.45
CA SER A 97 -11.44 29.94 -0.90
C SER A 97 -10.31 29.10 -1.52
N THR A 98 -10.65 27.87 -1.90
CA THR A 98 -9.82 26.88 -2.62
C THR A 98 -9.23 27.40 -3.95
N ARG A 99 -9.65 28.59 -4.41
CA ARG A 99 -9.18 29.26 -5.62
C ARG A 99 -7.74 29.78 -5.49
N VAL A 100 -7.34 30.27 -4.32
CA VAL A 100 -5.99 30.80 -4.05
C VAL A 100 -4.92 29.70 -4.11
N LEU A 101 -5.28 28.49 -3.65
CA LEU A 101 -4.38 27.33 -3.66
C LEU A 101 -4.07 26.84 -5.09
N LYS A 102 -5.04 26.94 -6.00
CA LYS A 102 -4.85 26.56 -7.40
C LYS A 102 -3.96 27.56 -8.15
N GLU A 103 -4.03 28.84 -7.83
CA GLU A 103 -3.20 29.87 -8.47
C GLU A 103 -1.72 29.80 -8.05
N LEU A 104 -1.44 29.55 -6.77
CA LEU A 104 -0.05 29.52 -6.27
C LEU A 104 0.73 28.28 -6.71
N TYR A 105 0.05 27.14 -6.89
CA TYR A 105 0.67 25.89 -7.36
C TYR A 105 0.50 25.64 -8.87
N GLY A 106 -0.37 26.39 -9.54
CA GLY A 106 -0.59 26.35 -10.99
C GLY A 106 0.35 27.24 -11.81
N ALA A 107 1.21 28.02 -11.15
CA ALA A 107 2.26 28.79 -11.81
C ALA A 107 3.55 27.97 -11.91
N ARG A 108 3.68 27.23 -13.02
CA ARG A 108 4.97 26.90 -13.63
C ARG A 108 4.86 27.07 -15.13
#